data_AF-A0A1W9TWK2-F1
#
_entry.id   AF-A0A1W9TWK2-F1
#
_cell.length_a   1.000
_cell.length_b   1.000
_cell.length_c   1.000
_cell.angle_alpha   90.00
_cell.angle_beta   90.00
_cell.angle_gamma   90.00
#
_symmetry.space_group_name_H-M   'P 1'
#
loop_
_entity.id
_entity.type
_entity.pdbx_description
1 polymer ?
#
loop_
_entity_poly.entity_id
_entity_poly.type
_entity_poly.pdbx_seq_one_letter_code
_entity_poly.pdbx_strand_id
1 'polypeptide(L)'
;MSIDRVEGYRHFINKLWNAARFTLIHIDRKYELTDFNNISLADKWIMARLVKTTEEVAKALDSYKFNDAAGTIYQFVWHEFCDWYLEAIKPTLFGKAGEDAQNATKAVLANVLRDILVLLHPFTPYITEEIWHKLPGTEGSIMKAVYPLDRAVFKKFRSETIRNVLNDAEQQMNIVISIVNGIRNIRGEMHIPHSTNLDVLVFSQEKNIRETVELHKDFIINLSKLNSICVEIMGDRPKAAATALIDGATIFVSLKGVIDFTMEVARLEKEAGKITTALTEDIGFGDITTDNLVEPDMTGQGRFVAKQAFVVAGLNIVKQVFITLDPKTDISFRVNDGDIVKNEDILLEIKGKLATLLTGERVALNFLQRLSGIATNVRSYVDELSGKDVRLVDTRKTTPGWRVLEKYAVRVGGAFNHRMSLFDGVLIKDNHIAVSGGIEAAVKKIRKKIHHLIKIEVEVTSFSELKEALNVGVDVIMLDNMSLEQVKEAVKIIDGRAVIETSGMVTKKDLLLLADTGVDIISSGALTHQAKSVDISMRI
;
A
#
# COMPACT_ATOMS: atom_id res chain seq x y z
N MET A 1 -18.93 27.91 7.79
CA MET A 1 -18.89 26.47 7.46
C MET A 1 -17.81 26.30 6.39
N SER A 2 -16.79 25.46 6.59
CA SER A 2 -15.72 25.32 5.58
C SER A 2 -16.23 24.58 4.35
N ILE A 3 -15.68 24.91 3.17
CA ILE A 3 -15.99 24.22 1.91
C ILE A 3 -15.72 22.71 2.05
N ASP A 4 -14.59 22.35 2.68
CA ASP A 4 -14.21 20.96 2.95
C ASP A 4 -15.25 20.20 3.77
N ARG A 5 -15.94 20.87 4.72
CA ARG A 5 -16.96 20.23 5.55
C ARG A 5 -18.26 20.00 4.75
N VAL A 6 -18.63 20.94 3.87
CA VAL A 6 -19.76 20.76 2.94
C VAL A 6 -19.48 19.63 1.95
N GLU A 7 -18.25 19.56 1.45
CA GLU A 7 -17.82 18.48 0.58
C GLU A 7 -17.85 17.11 1.29
N GLY A 8 -17.38 17.04 2.54
CA GLY A 8 -17.49 15.85 3.38
C GLY A 8 -18.94 15.34 3.52
N TYR A 9 -19.90 16.25 3.75
CA TYR A 9 -21.31 15.87 3.82
C TYR A 9 -21.86 15.38 2.48
N ARG A 10 -21.47 16.00 1.36
CA ARG A 10 -21.82 15.52 0.02
C ARG A 10 -21.32 14.10 -0.22
N HIS A 11 -20.11 13.76 0.22
CA HIS A 11 -19.58 12.40 0.13
C HIS A 11 -20.41 11.40 0.94
N PHE A 12 -20.82 11.77 2.16
CA PHE A 12 -21.71 10.94 2.98
C PHE A 12 -23.05 10.65 2.30
N ILE A 13 -23.70 11.69 1.77
CA ILE A 13 -24.98 11.54 1.05
C ILE A 13 -24.81 10.64 -0.18
N ASN A 14 -23.74 10.81 -0.95
CA ASN A 14 -23.46 9.93 -2.10
C ASN A 14 -23.24 8.47 -1.69
N LYS A 15 -22.52 8.23 -0.58
CA LYS A 15 -22.30 6.89 -0.04
C LYS A 15 -23.63 6.24 0.36
N LEU A 16 -24.48 6.96 1.11
CA LEU A 16 -25.82 6.49 1.50
C LEU A 16 -26.70 6.19 0.29
N TRP A 17 -26.71 7.06 -0.72
CA TRP A 17 -27.47 6.87 -1.94
C TRP A 17 -27.03 5.62 -2.71
N ASN A 18 -25.73 5.39 -2.84
CA ASN A 18 -25.19 4.21 -3.50
C ASN A 18 -25.51 2.92 -2.74
N ALA A 19 -25.42 2.96 -1.41
CA ALA A 19 -25.81 1.85 -0.55
C ALA A 19 -27.30 1.52 -0.72
N ALA A 20 -28.18 2.54 -0.72
CA ALA A 20 -29.60 2.36 -0.95
C ALA A 20 -29.89 1.77 -2.34
N ARG A 21 -29.25 2.28 -3.40
CA ARG A 21 -29.40 1.72 -4.76
C ARG A 21 -28.97 0.26 -4.83
N PHE A 22 -27.83 -0.09 -4.24
CA PHE A 22 -27.37 -1.47 -4.17
C PHE A 22 -28.41 -2.37 -3.49
N THR A 23 -28.96 -1.92 -2.37
CA THR A 23 -30.01 -2.65 -1.65
C THR A 23 -31.28 -2.83 -2.47
N LEU A 24 -31.78 -1.75 -3.09
CA LEU A 24 -33.02 -1.76 -3.88
C LEU A 24 -32.95 -2.65 -5.13
N ILE A 25 -31.75 -2.88 -5.68
CA ILE A 25 -31.58 -3.83 -6.80
C ILE A 25 -31.84 -5.28 -6.35
N HIS A 26 -31.67 -5.59 -5.06
CA HIS A 26 -31.82 -6.96 -4.55
C HIS A 26 -33.15 -7.20 -3.82
N ILE A 27 -33.87 -6.13 -3.46
CA ILE A 27 -35.14 -6.18 -2.72
C ILE A 27 -36.28 -5.80 -3.66
N ASP A 28 -37.04 -6.81 -4.09
CA ASP A 28 -38.16 -6.71 -5.02
C ASP A 28 -39.54 -6.66 -4.32
N ARG A 29 -39.60 -7.12 -3.07
CA ARG A 29 -40.81 -7.16 -2.25
C ARG A 29 -40.46 -6.86 -0.79
N LYS A 30 -41.48 -6.77 0.07
CA LYS A 30 -41.25 -6.70 1.51
C LYS A 30 -40.69 -8.05 2.00
N TYR A 31 -39.53 -8.01 2.66
CA TYR A 31 -38.93 -9.17 3.30
C TYR A 31 -39.11 -9.08 4.82
N GLU A 32 -39.53 -10.17 5.44
CA GLU A 32 -39.65 -10.29 6.89
C GLU A 32 -38.65 -11.32 7.42
N LEU A 33 -37.94 -10.96 8.49
CA LEU A 33 -37.00 -11.85 9.13
C LEU A 33 -37.74 -12.76 10.12
N THR A 34 -37.88 -14.03 9.77
CA THR A 34 -38.67 -15.02 10.52
C THR A 34 -37.83 -15.91 11.43
N ASP A 35 -36.60 -16.23 11.03
CA ASP A 35 -35.65 -17.03 11.82
C ASP A 35 -34.34 -16.28 12.03
N PHE A 36 -33.98 -16.09 13.30
CA PHE A 36 -32.78 -15.37 13.72
C PHE A 36 -31.60 -16.31 13.99
N ASN A 37 -31.85 -17.61 14.16
CA ASN A 37 -30.81 -18.57 14.47
C ASN A 37 -29.98 -18.90 13.22
N ASN A 38 -30.64 -18.92 12.06
CA ASN A 38 -30.07 -19.37 10.80
C ASN A 38 -29.73 -18.23 9.81
N ILE A 39 -29.04 -17.20 10.30
CA ILE A 39 -28.51 -16.11 9.47
C ILE A 39 -26.99 -16.04 9.56
N SER A 40 -26.35 -15.42 8.56
CA SER A 40 -24.90 -15.38 8.46
C SER A 40 -24.23 -14.61 9.61
N LEU A 41 -22.93 -14.81 9.81
CA LEU A 41 -22.14 -14.02 10.77
C LEU A 41 -22.28 -12.51 10.49
N ALA A 42 -22.18 -12.11 9.22
CA ALA A 42 -22.30 -10.72 8.81
C ALA A 42 -23.68 -10.13 9.15
N ASP A 43 -24.74 -10.91 8.96
CA ASP A 43 -26.11 -10.52 9.30
C ASP A 43 -26.29 -10.37 10.82
N LYS A 44 -25.80 -11.33 11.62
CA LYS A 44 -25.82 -11.24 13.09
C LYS A 44 -25.04 -10.02 13.58
N TRP A 45 -23.84 -9.82 13.04
CA TRP A 45 -22.97 -8.70 13.40
C TRP A 45 -23.62 -7.35 13.11
N ILE A 46 -24.10 -7.11 11.89
CA ILE A 46 -24.66 -5.79 11.56
C ILE A 46 -25.90 -5.46 12.39
N MET A 47 -26.68 -6.48 12.77
CA MET A 47 -27.83 -6.29 13.66
C MET A 47 -27.38 -5.98 15.09
N ALA A 48 -26.35 -6.66 15.61
CA ALA A 48 -25.76 -6.34 16.91
C ALA A 48 -25.31 -4.87 16.96
N ARG A 49 -24.63 -4.44 15.89
CA ARG A 49 -24.17 -3.07 15.70
C ARG A 49 -25.34 -2.08 15.60
N LEU A 50 -26.36 -2.38 14.79
CA LEU A 50 -27.55 -1.54 14.68
C LEU A 50 -28.27 -1.37 16.02
N VAL A 51 -28.38 -2.43 16.83
CA VAL A 51 -28.96 -2.37 18.17
C VAL A 51 -28.21 -1.37 19.04
N LYS A 52 -26.89 -1.52 19.12
CA LYS A 52 -26.03 -0.62 19.89
C LYS A 52 -26.09 0.82 19.40
N THR A 53 -25.97 1.03 18.09
CA THR A 53 -26.09 2.35 17.43
C THR A 53 -27.42 3.00 17.75
N THR A 54 -28.53 2.26 17.69
CA THR A 54 -29.87 2.80 17.98
C THR A 54 -29.99 3.22 19.45
N GLU A 55 -29.50 2.39 20.39
CA GLU A 55 -29.51 2.71 21.82
C GLU A 55 -28.66 3.96 22.12
N GLU A 56 -27.48 4.08 21.51
CA GLU A 56 -26.59 5.24 21.66
C GLU A 56 -27.20 6.51 21.06
N VAL A 57 -27.81 6.42 19.89
CA VAL A 57 -28.49 7.54 19.22
C VAL A 57 -29.70 8.00 20.02
N ALA A 58 -30.54 7.09 20.48
CA ALA A 58 -31.69 7.43 21.32
C ALA A 58 -31.23 8.16 22.59
N LYS A 59 -30.23 7.62 23.29
CA LYS A 59 -29.64 8.25 24.48
C LYS A 59 -29.08 9.64 24.18
N ALA A 60 -28.39 9.81 23.05
CA ALA A 60 -27.84 11.09 22.64
C ALA A 60 -28.95 12.11 22.32
N LEU A 61 -30.01 11.72 21.62
CA LEU A 61 -31.17 12.57 21.32
C LEU A 61 -31.92 12.97 22.59
N ASP A 62 -32.19 12.03 23.50
CA ASP A 62 -32.82 12.29 24.81
C ASP A 62 -31.98 13.24 25.67
N SER A 63 -30.66 13.22 25.48
CA SER A 63 -29.71 14.10 26.17
C SER A 63 -29.41 15.40 25.41
N TYR A 64 -30.12 15.70 24.32
CA TYR A 64 -29.91 16.86 23.44
C TYR A 64 -28.49 16.96 22.82
N LYS A 65 -27.79 15.83 22.69
CA LYS A 65 -26.45 15.73 22.09
C LYS A 65 -26.54 15.34 20.61
N PHE A 66 -27.08 16.24 19.78
CA PHE A 66 -27.31 15.99 18.36
C PHE A 66 -26.04 15.67 17.55
N ASN A 67 -24.91 16.26 17.91
CA ASN A 67 -23.63 15.97 17.26
C ASN A 67 -23.16 14.52 17.52
N ASP A 68 -23.37 14.02 18.74
CA ASP A 68 -23.02 12.64 19.10
C ASP A 68 -23.94 11.67 18.38
N ALA A 69 -25.24 11.94 18.33
CA ALA A 69 -26.21 11.16 17.56
C ALA A 69 -25.83 11.09 16.07
N ALA A 70 -25.57 12.24 15.44
CA ALA A 70 -25.17 12.30 14.03
C ALA A 70 -23.83 11.58 13.78
N GLY A 71 -22.86 11.75 14.69
CA GLY A 71 -21.55 11.09 14.63
C GLY A 71 -21.66 9.57 14.74
N THR A 72 -22.45 9.06 15.68
CA THR A 72 -22.68 7.62 15.86
C THR A 72 -23.33 7.00 14.63
N ILE A 73 -24.36 7.64 14.06
CA ILE A 73 -25.00 7.14 12.83
C ILE A 73 -24.04 7.20 11.65
N TYR A 74 -23.28 8.29 11.51
CA TYR A 74 -22.27 8.41 10.46
C TYR A 74 -21.26 7.26 10.52
N GLN A 75 -20.72 6.98 11.71
CA GLN A 75 -19.75 5.90 11.92
C GLN A 75 -20.34 4.53 11.54
N PHE A 76 -21.55 4.24 12.00
CA PHE A 76 -22.26 3.01 11.66
C PHE A 76 -22.50 2.88 10.15
N VAL A 77 -23.06 3.90 9.50
CA VAL A 77 -23.43 3.85 8.09
C VAL A 77 -22.18 3.73 7.21
N TRP A 78 -21.16 4.54 7.46
CA TRP A 78 -19.97 4.56 6.61
C TRP A 78 -19.07 3.35 6.88
N HIS A 79 -18.62 3.21 8.12
CA HIS A 79 -17.52 2.31 8.45
C HIS A 79 -17.96 0.90 8.82
N GLU A 80 -19.25 0.65 9.06
CA GLU A 80 -19.74 -0.69 9.41
C GLU A 80 -20.68 -1.22 8.32
N PHE A 81 -21.76 -0.49 8.02
CA PHE A 81 -22.73 -0.91 7.00
C PHE A 81 -22.11 -0.92 5.60
N CYS A 82 -21.52 0.20 5.15
CA CYS A 82 -21.02 0.28 3.79
C CYS A 82 -19.67 -0.41 3.56
N ASP A 83 -18.68 -0.16 4.43
CA ASP A 83 -17.31 -0.64 4.21
C ASP A 83 -17.15 -2.15 4.47
N TRP A 84 -17.99 -2.75 5.32
CA TRP A 84 -17.92 -4.17 5.67
C TRP A 84 -19.18 -4.95 5.29
N TYR A 85 -20.34 -4.59 5.83
CA TYR A 85 -21.54 -5.44 5.70
C TYR A 85 -21.97 -5.61 4.24
N LEU A 86 -22.03 -4.53 3.45
CA LEU A 86 -22.42 -4.64 2.04
C LEU A 86 -21.46 -5.51 1.22
N GLU A 87 -20.15 -5.45 1.48
CA GLU A 87 -19.17 -6.31 0.80
C GLU A 87 -19.30 -7.77 1.26
N ALA A 88 -19.51 -7.97 2.56
CA ALA A 88 -19.65 -9.26 3.21
C ALA A 88 -20.82 -10.10 2.68
N ILE A 89 -21.96 -9.47 2.38
CA ILE A 89 -23.17 -10.18 1.97
C ILE A 89 -23.27 -10.44 0.46
N LYS A 90 -22.42 -9.83 -0.36
CA LYS A 90 -22.45 -10.00 -1.84
C LYS A 90 -22.46 -11.47 -2.26
N PRO A 91 -21.58 -12.36 -1.76
CA PRO A 91 -21.60 -13.77 -2.15
C PRO A 91 -22.96 -14.44 -1.95
N THR A 92 -23.60 -14.18 -0.81
CA THR A 92 -24.94 -14.69 -0.47
C THR A 92 -26.01 -14.09 -1.37
N LEU A 93 -25.99 -12.77 -1.59
CA LEU A 93 -26.93 -12.08 -2.47
C LEU A 93 -26.85 -12.53 -3.93
N PHE A 94 -25.68 -12.93 -4.41
CA PHE A 94 -25.48 -13.49 -5.76
C PHE A 94 -25.68 -15.02 -5.82
N GLY A 95 -26.30 -15.62 -4.80
CA GLY A 95 -26.81 -16.99 -4.83
C GLY A 95 -25.82 -18.09 -4.41
N LYS A 96 -24.64 -17.74 -3.87
CA LYS A 96 -23.63 -18.76 -3.48
C LYS A 96 -23.99 -19.58 -2.23
N ALA A 97 -25.00 -19.17 -1.45
CA ALA A 97 -25.35 -19.80 -0.17
C ALA A 97 -26.75 -20.47 -0.15
N GLY A 98 -27.39 -20.59 -1.32
CA GLY A 98 -28.75 -21.12 -1.44
C GLY A 98 -29.84 -20.06 -1.23
N GLU A 99 -31.07 -20.41 -1.62
CA GLU A 99 -32.21 -19.48 -1.68
C GLU A 99 -32.68 -19.02 -0.29
N ASP A 100 -32.68 -19.91 0.70
CA ASP A 100 -33.09 -19.57 2.07
C ASP A 100 -32.15 -18.56 2.72
N ALA A 101 -30.83 -18.78 2.61
CA ALA A 101 -29.84 -17.84 3.11
C ALA A 101 -29.89 -16.50 2.37
N GLN A 102 -30.11 -16.53 1.05
CA GLN A 102 -30.28 -15.32 0.24
C GLN A 102 -31.50 -14.51 0.70
N ASN A 103 -32.64 -15.16 0.94
CA ASN A 103 -33.85 -14.51 1.43
C ASN A 103 -33.67 -13.95 2.85
N ALA A 104 -32.99 -14.67 3.72
CA ALA A 104 -32.67 -14.20 5.06
C ALA A 104 -31.78 -12.95 5.04
N THR A 105 -30.70 -12.95 4.26
CA THR A 105 -29.82 -11.78 4.08
C THR A 105 -30.56 -10.60 3.44
N LYS A 106 -31.44 -10.82 2.46
CA LYS A 106 -32.31 -9.76 1.91
C LYS A 106 -33.22 -9.16 2.99
N ALA A 107 -33.79 -9.99 3.87
CA ALA A 107 -34.59 -9.52 4.99
C ALA A 107 -33.78 -8.66 5.98
N VAL A 108 -32.56 -9.09 6.33
CA VAL A 108 -31.68 -8.32 7.23
C VAL A 108 -31.29 -7.00 6.57
N LEU A 109 -30.82 -7.04 5.32
CA LEU A 109 -30.46 -5.84 4.54
C LEU A 109 -31.61 -4.84 4.45
N ALA A 110 -32.84 -5.30 4.19
CA ALA A 110 -34.04 -4.47 4.15
C ALA A 110 -34.29 -3.76 5.49
N ASN A 111 -34.22 -4.52 6.59
CA ASN A 111 -34.47 -4.00 7.93
C ASN A 111 -33.39 -3.01 8.38
N VAL A 112 -32.12 -3.32 8.12
CA VAL A 112 -31.00 -2.43 8.45
C VAL A 112 -31.10 -1.13 7.67
N LEU A 113 -31.33 -1.18 6.35
CA LEU A 113 -31.49 0.05 5.56
C LEU A 113 -32.69 0.87 6.05
N ARG A 114 -33.85 0.23 6.27
CA ARG A 114 -35.03 0.90 6.82
C ARG A 114 -34.70 1.68 8.10
N ASP A 115 -34.04 1.03 9.06
CA ASP A 115 -33.77 1.63 10.36
C ASP A 115 -32.66 2.70 10.27
N ILE A 116 -31.68 2.54 9.37
CA ILE A 116 -30.74 3.63 9.02
C ILE A 116 -31.48 4.87 8.56
N LEU A 117 -32.47 4.73 7.66
CA LEU A 117 -33.22 5.88 7.15
C LEU A 117 -33.97 6.59 8.27
N VAL A 118 -34.62 5.84 9.16
CA VAL A 118 -35.35 6.42 10.30
C VAL A 118 -34.41 7.14 11.26
N LEU A 119 -33.24 6.57 11.56
CA LEU A 119 -32.25 7.19 12.43
C LEU A 119 -31.64 8.45 11.81
N LEU A 120 -31.40 8.47 10.50
CA LEU A 120 -30.83 9.61 9.78
C LEU A 120 -31.83 10.73 9.51
N HIS A 121 -33.14 10.43 9.49
CA HIS A 121 -34.16 11.38 9.06
C HIS A 121 -34.11 12.76 9.76
N PRO A 122 -33.86 12.86 11.08
CA PRO A 122 -33.70 14.16 11.74
C PRO A 122 -32.55 15.02 11.20
N PHE A 123 -31.55 14.42 10.54
CA PHE A 123 -30.33 15.07 10.04
C PHE A 123 -30.32 15.23 8.52
N THR A 124 -30.92 14.28 7.79
CA THR A 124 -30.92 14.25 6.31
C THR A 124 -32.32 13.97 5.76
N PRO A 125 -33.33 14.80 6.09
CA PRO A 125 -34.74 14.46 5.90
C PRO A 125 -35.12 14.25 4.44
N TYR A 126 -34.65 15.11 3.53
CA TYR A 126 -35.01 15.02 2.11
C TYR A 126 -34.48 13.75 1.44
N ILE A 127 -33.22 13.38 1.69
CA ILE A 127 -32.62 12.20 1.09
C ILE A 127 -33.23 10.92 1.66
N THR A 128 -33.46 10.89 2.97
CA THR A 128 -34.06 9.71 3.63
C THR A 128 -35.51 9.51 3.23
N GLU A 129 -36.29 10.58 3.03
CA GLU A 129 -37.67 10.52 2.50
C GLU A 129 -37.70 9.95 1.08
N GLU A 130 -36.82 10.44 0.20
CA GLU A 130 -36.74 9.96 -1.19
C GLU A 130 -36.40 8.46 -1.26
N ILE A 131 -35.43 8.01 -0.47
CA ILE A 131 -35.06 6.59 -0.41
C ILE A 131 -36.20 5.78 0.22
N TRP A 132 -36.85 6.30 1.27
CA TRP A 132 -37.95 5.63 1.98
C TRP A 132 -39.09 5.28 1.04
N HIS A 133 -39.50 6.18 0.15
CA HIS A 133 -40.56 5.94 -0.83
C HIS A 133 -40.23 4.87 -1.88
N LYS A 134 -38.95 4.55 -2.07
CA LYS A 134 -38.52 3.48 -2.97
C LYS A 134 -38.36 2.13 -2.29
N LEU A 135 -38.29 2.10 -0.96
CA LEU A 135 -38.04 0.87 -0.20
C LEU A 135 -39.31 0.01 -0.12
N PRO A 136 -39.29 -1.25 -0.60
CA PRO A 136 -40.48 -2.10 -0.54
C PRO A 136 -40.98 -2.34 0.90
N GLY A 137 -42.29 -2.21 1.10
CA GLY A 137 -42.93 -2.43 2.40
C GLY A 137 -42.99 -1.19 3.32
N THR A 138 -42.63 -0.01 2.81
CA THR A 138 -42.88 1.27 3.48
C THR A 138 -44.11 1.97 2.87
N GLU A 139 -44.81 2.75 3.69
CA GLU A 139 -45.97 3.54 3.25
C GLU A 139 -45.95 4.92 3.91
N GLY A 140 -46.51 5.91 3.21
CA GLY A 140 -46.58 7.29 3.71
C GLY A 140 -45.20 7.91 3.95
N SER A 141 -45.20 9.02 4.69
CA SER A 141 -43.96 9.71 5.04
C SER A 141 -43.21 8.99 6.15
N ILE A 142 -41.87 8.96 6.05
CA ILE A 142 -40.99 8.39 7.08
C ILE A 142 -41.14 9.09 8.44
N MET A 143 -41.65 10.32 8.50
CA MET A 143 -42.02 11.01 9.75
C MET A 143 -43.03 10.23 10.59
N LYS A 144 -43.81 9.33 9.98
CA LYS A 144 -44.77 8.45 10.67
C LYS A 144 -44.19 7.07 11.01
N ALA A 145 -42.92 6.82 10.65
CA ALA A 145 -42.30 5.53 10.88
C ALA A 145 -42.09 5.29 12.37
N VAL A 146 -42.37 4.06 12.81
CA VAL A 146 -42.04 3.61 14.15
C VAL A 146 -40.51 3.62 14.33
N TYR A 147 -40.06 4.30 15.39
CA TYR A 147 -38.65 4.38 15.77
C TYR A 147 -38.10 2.97 16.03
N PRO A 148 -36.83 2.65 15.66
CA PRO A 148 -36.36 1.26 15.65
C PRO A 148 -36.51 0.55 17.01
N LEU A 149 -36.23 1.21 18.14
CA LEU A 149 -36.37 0.61 19.48
C LEU A 149 -37.78 0.09 19.81
N ASP A 150 -38.82 0.68 19.21
CA ASP A 150 -40.21 0.34 19.50
C ASP A 150 -40.76 -0.79 18.63
N ARG A 151 -40.01 -1.20 17.60
CA ARG A 151 -40.42 -2.28 16.69
C ARG A 151 -40.38 -3.64 17.39
N ALA A 152 -41.37 -4.49 17.08
CA ALA A 152 -41.43 -5.86 17.62
C ALA A 152 -40.17 -6.69 17.30
N VAL A 153 -39.59 -6.52 16.10
CA VAL A 153 -38.34 -7.18 15.69
C VAL A 153 -37.18 -6.74 16.59
N PHE A 154 -37.10 -5.45 16.93
CA PHE A 154 -36.07 -4.90 17.80
C PHE A 154 -36.20 -5.35 19.26
N LYS A 155 -37.44 -5.47 19.74
CA LYS A 155 -37.74 -6.03 21.07
C LYS A 155 -37.26 -7.48 21.19
N LYS A 156 -37.36 -8.28 20.12
CA LYS A 156 -36.77 -9.63 20.08
C LYS A 156 -35.25 -9.60 20.23
N PHE A 157 -34.56 -8.68 19.56
CA PHE A 157 -33.08 -8.53 19.68
C PHE A 157 -32.59 -8.16 21.08
N ARG A 158 -33.44 -7.55 21.91
CA ARG A 158 -33.10 -7.21 23.31
C ARG A 158 -33.32 -8.35 24.30
N SER A 159 -33.91 -9.47 23.86
CA SER A 159 -34.00 -10.68 24.69
C SER A 159 -32.60 -11.22 25.01
N GLU A 160 -32.42 -11.75 26.22
CA GLU A 160 -31.11 -12.18 26.72
C GLU A 160 -30.46 -13.27 25.87
N THR A 161 -31.27 -14.24 25.40
CA THR A 161 -30.81 -15.32 24.51
C THR A 161 -30.26 -14.78 23.19
N ILE A 162 -30.98 -13.84 22.54
CA ILE A 162 -30.54 -13.27 21.26
C ILE A 162 -29.35 -12.33 21.47
N ARG A 163 -29.31 -11.58 22.58
CA ARG A 163 -28.20 -10.69 22.90
C ARG A 163 -26.86 -11.44 23.03
N ASN A 164 -26.86 -12.62 23.64
CA ASN A 164 -25.67 -13.46 23.72
C ASN A 164 -25.18 -13.92 22.34
N VAL A 165 -26.10 -14.33 21.46
CA VAL A 165 -25.77 -14.72 20.07
C VAL A 165 -25.19 -13.53 19.29
N LEU A 166 -25.73 -12.33 19.49
CA LEU A 166 -25.25 -11.10 18.84
C LEU A 166 -23.87 -10.68 19.36
N ASN A 167 -23.61 -10.81 20.66
CA ASN A 167 -22.31 -10.52 21.26
C ASN A 167 -21.23 -11.48 20.77
N ASP A 168 -21.54 -12.78 20.68
CA ASP A 168 -20.65 -13.79 20.11
C ASP A 168 -20.32 -13.48 18.63
N ALA A 169 -21.33 -13.12 17.84
CA ALA A 169 -21.14 -12.69 16.46
C ALA A 169 -20.26 -11.43 16.36
N GLU A 170 -20.40 -10.47 17.28
CA GLU A 170 -19.54 -9.28 17.31
C GLU A 170 -18.08 -9.63 17.61
N GLN A 171 -17.83 -10.53 18.56
CA GLN A 171 -16.48 -10.99 18.88
C GLN A 171 -15.83 -11.73 17.70
N GLN A 172 -16.55 -12.66 17.08
CA GLN A 172 -16.06 -13.39 15.90
C GLN A 172 -15.79 -12.45 14.74
N MET A 173 -16.68 -11.50 14.46
CA MET A 173 -16.49 -10.53 13.39
C MET A 173 -15.31 -9.59 13.65
N ASN A 174 -15.04 -9.20 14.90
CA ASN A 174 -13.88 -8.38 15.24
C ASN A 174 -12.56 -9.10 14.93
N ILE A 175 -12.49 -10.42 15.16
CA ILE A 175 -11.32 -11.25 14.78
C ILE A 175 -11.18 -11.25 13.25
N VAL A 176 -12.28 -11.51 12.52
CA VAL A 176 -12.29 -11.49 11.04
C VAL A 176 -11.82 -10.13 10.50
N ILE A 177 -12.37 -9.02 11.01
CA ILE A 177 -12.01 -7.66 10.62
C ILE A 177 -10.52 -7.41 10.87
N SER A 178 -10.01 -7.83 12.03
CA SER A 178 -8.59 -7.68 12.40
C SER A 178 -7.68 -8.40 11.41
N ILE A 179 -8.04 -9.63 11.02
CA ILE A 179 -7.28 -10.42 10.04
C ILE A 179 -7.33 -9.80 8.65
N VAL A 180 -8.52 -9.45 8.18
CA VAL A 180 -8.71 -8.83 6.86
C VAL A 180 -7.96 -7.50 6.79
N ASN A 181 -7.97 -6.69 7.85
CA ASN A 181 -7.19 -5.46 7.92
C ASN A 181 -5.69 -5.74 7.91
N GLY A 182 -5.20 -6.73 8.65
CA GLY A 182 -3.79 -7.15 8.60
C GLY A 182 -3.35 -7.54 7.18
N ILE A 183 -4.20 -8.28 6.45
CA ILE A 183 -3.94 -8.63 5.05
C ILE A 183 -3.98 -7.40 4.14
N ARG A 184 -4.97 -6.51 4.29
CA ARG A 184 -5.08 -5.27 3.50
C ARG A 184 -3.91 -4.33 3.75
N ASN A 185 -3.41 -4.25 4.99
CA ASN A 185 -2.22 -3.49 5.34
C ASN A 185 -0.99 -4.04 4.63
N ILE A 186 -0.77 -5.35 4.69
CA ILE A 186 0.32 -6.00 3.94
C ILE A 186 0.19 -5.71 2.44
N ARG A 187 -1.03 -5.79 1.88
CA ARG A 187 -1.26 -5.43 0.46
C ARG A 187 -0.86 -3.98 0.18
N GLY A 188 -1.24 -3.04 1.04
CA GLY A 188 -0.88 -1.64 0.90
C GLY A 188 0.62 -1.39 1.00
N GLU A 189 1.27 -1.92 2.04
CA GLU A 189 2.71 -1.77 2.27
C GLU A 189 3.55 -2.40 1.15
N MET A 190 3.15 -3.60 0.72
CA MET A 190 3.82 -4.33 -0.37
C MET A 190 3.33 -3.89 -1.75
N HIS A 191 2.44 -2.90 -1.83
CA HIS A 191 1.84 -2.37 -3.07
C HIS A 191 1.23 -3.45 -3.96
N ILE A 192 0.66 -4.50 -3.36
CA ILE A 192 0.03 -5.60 -4.07
C ILE A 192 -1.35 -5.13 -4.58
N PRO A 193 -1.64 -5.24 -5.89
CA PRO A 193 -2.93 -4.85 -6.44
C PRO A 193 -4.09 -5.59 -5.78
N HIS A 194 -5.21 -4.90 -5.60
CA HIS A 194 -6.43 -5.49 -5.01
C HIS A 194 -6.99 -6.65 -5.84
N SER A 195 -6.67 -6.74 -7.13
CA SER A 195 -7.07 -7.82 -8.03
C SER A 195 -6.28 -9.12 -7.85
N THR A 196 -5.10 -9.06 -7.24
CA THR A 196 -4.22 -10.22 -7.11
C THR A 196 -4.69 -11.12 -5.98
N ASN A 197 -4.91 -12.41 -6.25
CA ASN A 197 -5.22 -13.37 -5.19
C ASN A 197 -3.97 -13.76 -4.41
N LEU A 198 -4.11 -13.96 -3.10
CA LEU A 198 -2.99 -14.25 -2.20
C LEU A 198 -3.21 -15.54 -1.40
N ASP A 199 -2.12 -16.17 -1.01
CA ASP A 199 -2.12 -17.27 -0.04
C ASP A 199 -1.68 -16.74 1.33
N VAL A 200 -2.45 -17.07 2.37
CA VAL A 200 -2.27 -16.53 3.72
C VAL A 200 -2.13 -17.67 4.73
N LEU A 201 -1.19 -17.52 5.65
CA LEU A 201 -1.01 -18.40 6.80
C LEU A 201 -1.14 -17.58 8.09
N VAL A 202 -1.96 -18.02 9.02
CA VAL A 202 -2.19 -17.35 10.31
C VAL A 202 -1.68 -18.24 11.42
N PHE A 203 -0.78 -17.72 12.26
CA PHE A 203 -0.34 -18.38 13.48
C PHE A 203 -0.98 -17.72 14.69
N SER A 204 -1.60 -18.52 15.56
CA SER A 204 -2.16 -18.02 16.82
C SER A 204 -2.10 -19.10 17.89
N GLN A 205 -1.68 -18.73 19.11
CA GLN A 205 -1.74 -19.59 20.29
C GLN A 205 -3.17 -19.67 20.86
N GLU A 206 -4.04 -18.72 20.52
CA GLU A 206 -5.40 -18.63 21.03
C GLU A 206 -6.36 -19.53 20.26
N LYS A 207 -7.06 -20.41 20.99
CA LYS A 207 -8.02 -21.35 20.40
C LYS A 207 -9.18 -20.65 19.69
N ASN A 208 -9.71 -19.58 20.30
CA ASN A 208 -10.84 -18.81 19.76
C ASN A 208 -10.54 -18.23 18.37
N ILE A 209 -9.34 -17.65 18.18
CA ILE A 209 -8.91 -17.10 16.89
C ILE A 209 -8.86 -18.21 15.84
N ARG A 210 -8.23 -19.35 16.16
CA ARG A 210 -8.11 -20.47 15.22
C ARG A 210 -9.48 -21.03 14.80
N GLU A 211 -10.38 -21.25 15.77
CA GLU A 211 -11.72 -21.75 15.48
C GLU A 211 -12.54 -20.75 14.65
N THR A 212 -12.43 -19.45 14.96
CA THR A 212 -13.12 -18.39 14.20
C THR A 212 -12.61 -18.30 12.76
N VAL A 213 -11.29 -18.37 12.55
CA VAL A 213 -10.69 -18.33 11.20
C VAL A 213 -11.08 -19.53 10.37
N GLU A 214 -11.04 -20.73 10.96
CA GLU A 214 -11.40 -21.95 10.23
C GLU A 214 -12.91 -21.98 9.90
N LEU A 215 -13.75 -21.59 10.86
CA LEU A 215 -15.21 -21.54 10.69
C LEU A 215 -15.62 -20.54 9.60
N HIS A 216 -14.94 -19.39 9.52
CA HIS A 216 -15.28 -18.29 8.61
C HIS A 216 -14.25 -18.09 7.47
N LYS A 217 -13.53 -19.15 7.08
CA LYS A 217 -12.46 -19.06 6.07
C LYS A 217 -12.94 -18.52 4.72
N ASP A 218 -14.07 -19.01 4.23
CA ASP A 218 -14.63 -18.59 2.93
C ASP A 218 -15.00 -17.10 2.96
N PHE A 219 -15.45 -16.64 4.11
CA PHE A 219 -15.78 -15.25 4.34
C PHE A 219 -14.53 -14.35 4.26
N ILE A 220 -13.43 -14.74 4.94
CA ILE A 220 -12.14 -14.04 4.88
C ILE A 220 -11.55 -14.06 3.46
N ILE A 221 -11.63 -15.21 2.77
CA ILE A 221 -11.15 -15.40 1.39
C ILE A 221 -11.84 -14.39 0.45
N ASN A 222 -13.15 -14.24 0.56
CA ASN A 222 -13.91 -13.31 -0.29
C ASN A 222 -13.58 -11.84 0.02
N LEU A 223 -13.50 -11.45 1.29
CA LEU A 223 -13.24 -10.06 1.72
C LEU A 223 -11.81 -9.57 1.42
N SER A 224 -10.87 -10.51 1.34
CA SER A 224 -9.44 -10.23 1.15
C SER A 224 -8.87 -10.66 -0.21
N LYS A 225 -9.71 -11.23 -1.10
CA LYS A 225 -9.31 -11.81 -2.40
C LYS A 225 -8.15 -12.81 -2.23
N LEU A 226 -8.42 -13.95 -1.61
CA LEU A 226 -7.41 -14.97 -1.35
C LEU A 226 -7.61 -16.20 -2.26
N ASN A 227 -6.52 -16.94 -2.51
CA ASN A 227 -6.59 -18.31 -3.01
C ASN A 227 -6.85 -19.27 -1.85
N SER A 228 -6.16 -19.06 -0.74
CA SER A 228 -6.27 -19.88 0.46
C SER A 228 -5.93 -19.10 1.73
N ILE A 229 -6.49 -19.56 2.85
CA ILE A 229 -6.07 -19.16 4.20
C ILE A 229 -5.95 -20.42 5.07
N CYS A 230 -4.81 -20.59 5.71
CA CYS A 230 -4.55 -21.67 6.66
C CYS A 230 -4.31 -21.10 8.05
N VAL A 231 -4.71 -21.82 9.09
CA VAL A 231 -4.51 -21.40 10.48
C VAL A 231 -3.85 -22.50 11.31
N GLU A 232 -2.79 -22.17 12.03
CA GLU A 232 -1.98 -23.11 12.81
C GLU A 232 -1.59 -22.52 14.18
N ILE A 233 -1.16 -23.37 15.11
CA ILE A 233 -0.69 -22.95 16.44
C ILE A 233 0.69 -22.29 16.33
N MET A 234 1.60 -22.99 15.64
CA MET A 234 2.95 -22.56 15.33
C MET A 234 3.47 -23.42 14.18
N GLY A 235 4.39 -22.90 13.40
CA GLY A 235 5.03 -23.60 12.30
C GLY A 235 6.21 -22.80 11.76
N ASP A 236 6.81 -23.30 10.69
CA ASP A 236 7.90 -22.59 10.02
C ASP A 236 7.38 -21.38 9.26
N ARG A 237 8.02 -20.22 9.46
CA ARG A 237 7.74 -19.02 8.68
C ARG A 237 8.01 -19.31 7.19
N PRO A 238 7.06 -19.04 6.27
CA PRO A 238 7.32 -19.17 4.84
C PRO A 238 8.49 -18.27 4.40
N LYS A 239 9.43 -18.82 3.62
CA LYS A 239 10.70 -18.15 3.23
C LYS A 239 10.51 -16.83 2.47
N ALA A 240 9.35 -16.61 1.84
CA ALA A 240 9.02 -15.39 1.09
C ALA A 240 7.63 -14.86 1.47
N ALA A 241 7.48 -14.40 2.72
CA ALA A 241 6.21 -13.85 3.22
C ALA A 241 6.37 -12.51 3.93
N ALA A 242 5.45 -11.59 3.62
CA ALA A 242 5.23 -10.38 4.40
C ALA A 242 4.42 -10.72 5.66
N THR A 243 4.60 -9.94 6.72
CA THR A 243 4.09 -10.27 8.05
C THR A 243 3.35 -9.10 8.67
N ALA A 244 2.19 -9.36 9.26
CA ALA A 244 1.46 -8.42 10.10
C ALA A 244 1.17 -9.07 11.46
N LEU A 245 1.32 -8.27 12.51
CA LEU A 245 0.97 -8.66 13.87
C LEU A 245 -0.40 -8.06 14.21
N ILE A 246 -1.31 -8.90 14.68
CA ILE A 246 -2.58 -8.51 15.26
C ILE A 246 -2.66 -9.08 16.69
N ASP A 247 -3.62 -8.60 17.46
CA ASP A 247 -3.80 -9.09 18.84
C ASP A 247 -4.05 -10.61 18.83
N GLY A 248 -3.19 -11.36 19.53
CA GLY A 248 -3.25 -12.82 19.62
C GLY A 248 -2.86 -13.62 18.35
N ALA A 249 -2.48 -12.98 17.23
CA ALA A 249 -2.13 -13.70 16.00
C ALA A 249 -1.11 -13.01 15.08
N THR A 250 -0.36 -13.81 14.34
CA THR A 250 0.60 -13.38 13.32
C THR A 250 0.16 -13.84 11.95
N ILE A 251 0.05 -12.92 11.01
CA ILE A 251 -0.42 -13.18 9.64
C ILE A 251 0.79 -13.16 8.71
N PHE A 252 0.93 -14.20 7.89
CA PHE A 252 1.93 -14.34 6.84
C PHE A 252 1.23 -14.36 5.48
N VAL A 253 1.57 -13.41 4.62
CA VAL A 253 1.09 -13.36 3.24
C VAL A 253 2.21 -13.84 2.33
N SER A 254 1.96 -14.91 1.59
CA SER A 254 2.90 -15.44 0.61
C SER A 254 3.12 -14.44 -0.52
N LEU A 255 4.39 -14.10 -0.76
CA LEU A 255 4.81 -13.25 -1.87
C LEU A 255 5.28 -14.07 -3.09
N LYS A 256 5.23 -15.41 -2.99
CA LYS A 256 5.69 -16.33 -4.03
C LYS A 256 4.81 -16.18 -5.27
N GLY A 257 5.36 -15.63 -6.36
CA GLY A 257 4.62 -15.32 -7.58
C GLY A 257 3.84 -14.01 -7.56
N VAL A 258 3.92 -13.23 -6.48
CA VAL A 258 3.20 -11.95 -6.28
C VAL A 258 4.13 -10.74 -6.40
N ILE A 259 5.45 -10.95 -6.28
CA ILE A 259 6.45 -9.98 -6.78
C ILE A 259 6.45 -10.12 -8.31
N ASP A 260 5.47 -9.46 -8.89
CA ASP A 260 5.30 -9.37 -10.32
C ASP A 260 6.22 -8.27 -10.84
N PHE A 261 7.28 -8.68 -11.56
CA PHE A 261 8.13 -7.78 -12.33
C PHE A 261 7.31 -6.85 -13.25
N THR A 262 6.06 -7.21 -13.57
CA THR A 262 5.12 -6.41 -14.34
C THR A 262 4.74 -5.07 -13.68
N MET A 263 4.75 -4.96 -12.34
CA MET A 263 4.52 -3.66 -11.66
C MET A 263 5.75 -2.75 -11.66
N GLU A 264 6.95 -3.34 -11.63
CA GLU A 264 8.18 -2.58 -11.86
C GLU A 264 8.19 -2.07 -13.32
N VAL A 265 7.68 -2.86 -14.27
CA VAL A 265 7.46 -2.46 -15.67
C VAL A 265 6.37 -1.37 -15.81
N ALA A 266 5.28 -1.40 -15.04
CA ALA A 266 4.30 -0.30 -15.03
C ALA A 266 4.86 1.01 -14.42
N ARG A 267 5.85 0.90 -13.51
CA ARG A 267 6.65 2.05 -13.05
C ARG A 267 7.54 2.61 -14.17
N LEU A 268 8.01 1.74 -15.07
CA LEU A 268 8.70 2.10 -16.32
C LEU A 268 7.74 2.66 -17.39
N GLU A 269 6.43 2.42 -17.33
CA GLU A 269 5.46 3.07 -18.25
C GLU A 269 5.40 4.59 -18.01
N LYS A 270 5.71 5.07 -16.80
CA LYS A 270 5.94 6.51 -16.54
C LYS A 270 7.27 7.02 -17.11
N GLU A 271 8.18 6.12 -17.48
CA GLU A 271 9.41 6.46 -18.21
C GLU A 271 9.21 6.64 -19.71
N ALA A 272 8.04 6.30 -20.27
CA ALA A 272 7.68 6.72 -21.62
C ALA A 272 7.85 8.24 -21.79
N GLY A 273 7.51 9.04 -20.77
CA GLY A 273 7.76 10.49 -20.80
C GLY A 273 9.24 10.87 -20.88
N LYS A 274 10.15 10.11 -20.25
CA LYS A 274 11.60 10.40 -20.28
C LYS A 274 12.27 9.86 -21.53
N ILE A 275 11.88 8.66 -21.97
CA ILE A 275 12.36 8.05 -23.20
C ILE A 275 11.93 8.92 -24.39
N THR A 276 10.66 9.33 -24.45
CA THR A 276 10.20 10.28 -25.46
C THR A 276 10.93 11.62 -25.36
N THR A 277 11.16 12.16 -24.16
CA THR A 277 11.93 13.40 -24.01
C THR A 277 13.36 13.25 -24.51
N ALA A 278 14.06 12.17 -24.16
CA ALA A 278 15.44 11.90 -24.57
C ALA A 278 15.55 11.61 -26.08
N LEU A 279 14.59 10.88 -26.65
CA LEU A 279 14.49 10.67 -28.09
C LEU A 279 14.21 11.99 -28.81
N THR A 280 13.32 12.84 -28.28
CA THR A 280 13.03 14.16 -28.87
C THR A 280 14.25 15.08 -28.80
N GLU A 281 15.00 15.04 -27.70
CA GLU A 281 16.26 15.77 -27.52
C GLU A 281 17.30 15.38 -28.59
N ASP A 282 17.49 14.08 -28.84
CA ASP A 282 18.54 13.58 -29.74
C ASP A 282 18.14 13.59 -31.21
N ILE A 283 16.86 13.32 -31.52
CA ILE A 283 16.34 13.25 -32.91
C ILE A 283 15.94 14.63 -33.43
N GLY A 284 15.28 15.46 -32.61
CA GLY A 284 14.75 16.75 -33.04
C GLY A 284 13.85 16.65 -34.29
N PHE A 285 14.36 17.13 -35.42
CA PHE A 285 13.65 17.13 -36.71
C PHE A 285 13.96 15.90 -37.60
N GLY A 286 14.91 15.05 -37.21
CA GLY A 286 15.35 13.88 -37.98
C GLY A 286 16.84 13.59 -37.81
N ASP A 287 17.26 12.38 -38.18
CA ASP A 287 18.66 11.94 -38.11
C ASP A 287 19.34 12.18 -39.46
N ILE A 288 19.95 13.36 -39.61
CA ILE A 288 20.58 13.79 -40.88
C ILE A 288 21.55 12.74 -41.43
N THR A 289 22.27 12.02 -40.58
CA THR A 289 23.28 11.07 -41.05
C THR A 289 22.64 9.77 -41.51
N THR A 290 21.78 9.19 -40.68
CA THR A 290 21.10 7.93 -40.99
C THR A 290 20.14 8.11 -42.17
N ASP A 291 19.38 9.21 -42.20
CA ASP A 291 18.40 9.51 -43.25
C ASP A 291 19.03 9.67 -44.65
N ASN A 292 20.32 9.99 -44.73
CA ASN A 292 21.05 10.18 -45.99
C ASN A 292 21.96 9.00 -46.37
N LEU A 293 22.25 8.08 -45.46
CA LEU A 293 23.19 6.97 -45.70
C LEU A 293 22.52 5.59 -45.70
N VAL A 294 21.32 5.47 -45.13
CA VAL A 294 20.65 4.18 -44.92
C VAL A 294 19.33 4.13 -45.66
N GLU A 295 19.17 3.09 -46.49
CA GLU A 295 17.93 2.88 -47.24
C GLU A 295 16.75 2.58 -46.29
N PRO A 296 15.54 3.15 -46.52
CA PRO A 296 14.40 3.07 -45.57
C PRO A 296 13.93 1.67 -45.17
N ASP A 297 14.15 0.68 -46.05
CA ASP A 297 13.73 -0.71 -45.85
C ASP A 297 14.91 -1.66 -45.55
N MET A 298 16.12 -1.12 -45.38
CA MET A 298 17.28 -1.91 -45.01
C MET A 298 17.10 -2.45 -43.59
N THR A 299 17.16 -3.78 -43.44
CA THR A 299 17.10 -4.46 -42.15
C THR A 299 18.48 -4.94 -41.71
N GLY A 300 18.74 -4.98 -40.40
CA GLY A 300 19.95 -5.58 -39.86
C GLY A 300 19.80 -6.03 -38.42
N GLN A 301 20.93 -6.39 -37.82
CA GLN A 301 21.03 -6.81 -36.44
C GLN A 301 22.02 -5.91 -35.71
N GLY A 302 21.71 -5.50 -34.48
CA GLY A 302 22.64 -4.84 -33.57
C GLY A 302 22.91 -5.71 -32.35
N ARG A 303 24.14 -5.67 -31.82
CA ARG A 303 24.54 -6.36 -30.59
C ARG A 303 25.12 -5.35 -29.60
N PHE A 304 24.60 -5.34 -28.38
CA PHE A 304 25.16 -4.54 -27.30
C PHE A 304 26.23 -5.36 -26.58
N VAL A 305 27.45 -4.84 -26.57
CA VAL A 305 28.65 -5.55 -26.12
C VAL A 305 29.28 -4.77 -24.96
N ALA A 306 29.53 -5.47 -23.86
CA ALA A 306 30.26 -4.93 -22.72
C ALA A 306 31.72 -4.65 -23.08
N LYS A 307 32.25 -3.48 -22.68
CA LYS A 307 33.66 -3.10 -22.88
C LYS A 307 34.52 -3.21 -21.62
N GLN A 308 33.90 -3.58 -20.51
CA GLN A 308 34.53 -3.79 -19.22
C GLN A 308 33.65 -4.70 -18.35
N ALA A 309 34.14 -5.10 -17.18
CA ALA A 309 33.31 -5.82 -16.22
C ALA A 309 32.39 -4.87 -15.44
N PHE A 310 31.11 -5.22 -15.29
CA PHE A 310 30.12 -4.42 -14.57
C PHE A 310 28.86 -5.23 -14.21
N VAL A 311 27.98 -4.64 -13.39
CA VAL A 311 26.64 -5.15 -13.08
C VAL A 311 25.62 -4.55 -14.03
N VAL A 312 24.89 -5.40 -14.76
CA VAL A 312 23.91 -4.97 -15.77
C VAL A 312 22.69 -4.36 -15.09
N ALA A 313 22.25 -3.19 -15.54
CA ALA A 313 20.98 -2.59 -15.12
C ALA A 313 20.38 -1.73 -16.23
N GLY A 314 19.09 -1.92 -16.52
CA GLY A 314 18.31 -1.11 -17.45
C GLY A 314 18.06 -1.74 -18.82
N LEU A 315 18.15 -3.07 -18.96
CA LEU A 315 17.89 -3.75 -20.24
C LEU A 315 16.48 -3.47 -20.78
N ASN A 316 15.48 -3.43 -19.89
CA ASN A 316 14.11 -3.09 -20.28
C ASN A 316 13.97 -1.64 -20.76
N ILE A 317 14.81 -0.71 -20.29
CA ILE A 317 14.81 0.67 -20.78
C ILE A 317 15.26 0.72 -22.23
N VAL A 318 16.33 -0.02 -22.54
CA VAL A 318 16.81 -0.16 -23.92
C VAL A 318 15.72 -0.71 -24.82
N LYS A 319 15.01 -1.75 -24.36
CA LYS A 319 13.88 -2.29 -25.12
C LYS A 319 12.81 -1.22 -25.39
N GLN A 320 12.45 -0.43 -24.39
CA GLN A 320 11.44 0.62 -24.57
C GLN A 320 11.88 1.73 -25.52
N VAL A 321 13.17 2.10 -25.54
CA VAL A 321 13.72 3.06 -26.52
C VAL A 321 13.43 2.61 -27.95
N PHE A 322 13.78 1.36 -28.29
CA PHE A 322 13.60 0.86 -29.65
C PHE A 322 12.14 0.57 -30.01
N ILE A 323 11.34 0.06 -29.07
CA ILE A 323 9.89 -0.15 -29.29
C ILE A 323 9.16 1.18 -29.49
N THR A 324 9.61 2.26 -28.86
CA THR A 324 9.06 3.62 -29.07
C THR A 324 9.34 4.13 -30.48
N LEU A 325 10.49 3.78 -31.07
CA LEU A 325 10.86 4.19 -32.43
C LEU A 325 10.21 3.30 -33.51
N ASP A 326 10.25 1.98 -33.33
CA ASP A 326 9.58 1.03 -34.22
C ASP A 326 9.06 -0.17 -33.40
N PRO A 327 7.72 -0.30 -33.25
CA PRO A 327 7.10 -1.41 -32.53
C PRO A 327 7.40 -2.80 -33.11
N LYS A 328 7.91 -2.90 -34.34
CA LYS A 328 8.27 -4.18 -34.98
C LYS A 328 9.68 -4.66 -34.62
N THR A 329 10.43 -3.90 -33.83
CA THR A 329 11.79 -4.25 -33.44
C THR A 329 11.79 -5.51 -32.56
N ASP A 330 12.55 -6.53 -32.96
CA ASP A 330 12.75 -7.77 -32.20
C ASP A 330 13.98 -7.66 -31.31
N ILE A 331 13.84 -7.98 -30.02
CA ILE A 331 14.88 -7.78 -29.00
C ILE A 331 14.98 -9.04 -28.16
N SER A 332 16.20 -9.58 -28.06
CA SER A 332 16.51 -10.77 -27.25
C SER A 332 17.59 -10.44 -26.23
N PHE A 333 17.30 -10.67 -24.95
CA PHE A 333 18.26 -10.50 -23.88
C PHE A 333 19.10 -11.77 -23.71
N ARG A 334 20.41 -11.62 -23.52
CA ARG A 334 21.34 -12.73 -23.23
C ARG A 334 21.71 -12.79 -21.75
N VAL A 335 21.44 -11.72 -21.01
CA VAL A 335 21.67 -11.55 -19.58
C VAL A 335 20.46 -10.88 -18.93
N ASN A 336 20.40 -10.87 -17.61
CA ASN A 336 19.36 -10.20 -16.83
C ASN A 336 19.95 -9.00 -16.06
N ASP A 337 19.09 -8.04 -15.70
CA ASP A 337 19.49 -6.97 -14.79
C ASP A 337 19.89 -7.57 -13.43
N GLY A 338 21.08 -7.22 -12.95
CA GLY A 338 21.72 -7.77 -11.76
C GLY A 338 22.86 -8.76 -12.06
N ASP A 339 22.94 -9.29 -13.27
CA ASP A 339 24.05 -10.16 -13.68
C ASP A 339 25.37 -9.37 -13.77
N ILE A 340 26.47 -10.05 -13.44
CA ILE A 340 27.82 -9.53 -13.63
C ILE A 340 28.34 -10.01 -14.98
N VAL A 341 28.75 -9.07 -15.83
CA VAL A 341 29.30 -9.34 -17.17
C VAL A 341 30.78 -9.00 -17.24
N LYS A 342 31.48 -9.56 -18.22
CA LYS A 342 32.89 -9.33 -18.53
C LYS A 342 33.04 -8.61 -19.86
N ASN A 343 34.26 -8.14 -20.14
CA ASN A 343 34.58 -7.55 -21.44
C ASN A 343 34.25 -8.53 -22.58
N GLU A 344 33.67 -8.00 -23.66
CA GLU A 344 33.17 -8.70 -24.85
C GLU A 344 31.92 -9.58 -24.66
N ASP A 345 31.31 -9.63 -23.47
CA ASP A 345 30.01 -10.29 -23.30
C ASP A 345 28.91 -9.54 -24.08
N ILE A 346 28.03 -10.31 -24.73
CA ILE A 346 26.85 -9.80 -25.42
C ILE A 346 25.71 -9.69 -24.41
N LEU A 347 25.16 -8.49 -24.25
CA LEU A 347 24.09 -8.21 -23.30
C LEU A 347 22.71 -8.51 -23.91
N LEU A 348 22.52 -8.02 -25.13
CA LEU A 348 21.29 -8.16 -25.88
C LEU A 348 21.56 -8.06 -27.38
N GLU A 349 20.66 -8.63 -28.17
CA GLU A 349 20.64 -8.52 -29.61
C GLU A 349 19.32 -7.91 -30.08
N ILE A 350 19.38 -7.02 -31.05
CA ILE A 350 18.23 -6.31 -31.61
C ILE A 350 18.19 -6.55 -33.12
N LYS A 351 17.01 -6.83 -33.68
CA LYS A 351 16.79 -6.98 -35.11
C LYS A 351 15.65 -6.06 -35.55
N GLY A 352 15.85 -5.37 -36.67
CA GLY A 352 14.85 -4.41 -37.17
C GLY A 352 15.38 -3.59 -38.33
N LYS A 353 14.72 -2.48 -38.62
CA LYS A 353 15.19 -1.50 -39.60
C LYS A 353 16.50 -0.89 -39.13
N LEU A 354 17.50 -0.87 -40.00
CA LEU A 354 18.84 -0.37 -39.68
C LEU A 354 18.79 1.10 -39.25
N ALA A 355 17.94 1.90 -39.88
CA ALA A 355 17.71 3.30 -39.52
C ALA A 355 17.25 3.45 -38.06
N THR A 356 16.25 2.67 -37.64
CA THR A 356 15.76 2.63 -36.25
C THR A 356 16.87 2.25 -35.28
N LEU A 357 17.70 1.25 -35.62
CA LEU A 357 18.80 0.82 -34.75
C LEU A 357 19.81 1.93 -34.52
N LEU A 358 20.23 2.61 -35.59
CA LEU A 358 21.23 3.68 -35.53
C LEU A 358 20.68 4.92 -34.81
N THR A 359 19.47 5.36 -35.16
CA THR A 359 18.83 6.53 -34.54
C THR A 359 18.57 6.33 -33.04
N GLY A 360 18.21 5.11 -32.61
CA GLY A 360 17.98 4.79 -31.19
C GLY A 360 19.26 4.50 -30.38
N GLU A 361 20.40 4.30 -31.05
CA GLU A 361 21.63 3.78 -30.44
C GLU A 361 22.08 4.62 -29.23
N ARG A 362 22.25 5.93 -29.43
CA ARG A 362 22.88 6.80 -28.44
C ARG A 362 22.03 6.93 -27.18
N VAL A 363 20.72 7.15 -27.35
CA VAL A 363 19.77 7.23 -26.24
C VAL A 363 19.75 5.91 -25.45
N ALA A 364 19.67 4.77 -26.14
CA ALA A 364 19.69 3.45 -25.50
C ALA A 364 20.99 3.19 -24.71
N LEU A 365 22.14 3.48 -25.31
CA LEU A 365 23.45 3.33 -24.65
C LEU A 365 23.55 4.24 -23.43
N ASN A 366 23.16 5.52 -23.52
CA ASN A 366 23.26 6.46 -22.41
C ASN A 366 22.47 5.98 -21.18
N PHE A 367 21.25 5.47 -21.36
CA PHE A 367 20.48 4.86 -20.27
C PHE A 367 21.18 3.64 -19.69
N LEU A 368 21.52 2.65 -20.53
CA LEU A 368 22.08 1.39 -20.06
C LEU A 368 23.43 1.59 -19.35
N GLN A 369 24.30 2.43 -19.91
CA GLN A 369 25.61 2.76 -19.36
C GLN A 369 25.50 3.49 -18.01
N ARG A 370 24.58 4.46 -17.88
CA ARG A 370 24.37 5.20 -16.63
C ARG A 370 23.85 4.31 -15.52
N LEU A 371 22.82 3.51 -15.81
CA LEU A 371 22.16 2.64 -14.83
C LEU A 371 23.07 1.50 -14.41
N SER A 372 23.72 0.84 -15.35
CA SER A 372 24.72 -0.20 -15.06
C SER A 372 25.91 0.37 -14.26
N GLY A 373 26.31 1.62 -14.53
CA GLY A 373 27.31 2.34 -13.73
C GLY A 373 26.91 2.53 -12.27
N ILE A 374 25.66 2.92 -12.01
CA ILE A 374 25.13 3.03 -10.64
C ILE A 374 25.07 1.65 -9.97
N ALA A 375 24.51 0.65 -10.64
CA ALA A 375 24.40 -0.70 -10.08
C ALA A 375 25.78 -1.30 -9.74
N THR A 376 26.78 -1.05 -10.58
CA THR A 376 28.17 -1.48 -10.35
C THR A 376 28.81 -0.75 -9.17
N ASN A 377 28.63 0.57 -9.09
CA ASN A 377 29.12 1.35 -7.97
C ASN A 377 28.50 0.86 -6.66
N VAL A 378 27.19 0.66 -6.64
CA VAL A 378 26.44 0.17 -5.48
C VAL A 378 26.89 -1.23 -5.07
N ARG A 379 27.02 -2.16 -6.02
CA ARG A 379 27.52 -3.51 -5.75
C ARG A 379 28.86 -3.47 -5.04
N SER A 380 29.76 -2.58 -5.50
CA SER A 380 31.06 -2.43 -4.87
C SER A 380 30.98 -2.03 -3.39
N TYR A 381 29.94 -1.28 -2.96
CA TYR A 381 29.72 -0.91 -1.56
C TYR A 381 29.05 -2.04 -0.78
N VAL A 382 28.06 -2.71 -1.38
CA VAL A 382 27.36 -3.85 -0.77
C VAL A 382 28.33 -4.99 -0.47
N ASP A 383 29.28 -5.25 -1.37
CA ASP A 383 30.26 -6.32 -1.19
C ASP A 383 31.17 -6.10 0.04
N GLU A 384 31.47 -4.84 0.40
CA GLU A 384 32.20 -4.50 1.64
C GLU A 384 31.39 -4.81 2.91
N LEU A 385 30.07 -4.85 2.81
CA LEU A 385 29.16 -5.09 3.93
C LEU A 385 28.74 -6.57 4.04
N SER A 386 29.40 -7.47 3.30
CA SER A 386 29.08 -8.89 3.30
C SER A 386 29.16 -9.49 4.71
N GLY A 387 28.06 -10.14 5.14
CA GLY A 387 27.95 -10.74 6.48
C GLY A 387 27.65 -9.76 7.61
N LYS A 388 27.40 -8.48 7.32
CA LYS A 388 26.94 -7.49 8.31
C LYS A 388 25.41 -7.38 8.30
N ASP A 389 24.81 -7.21 9.47
CA ASP A 389 23.38 -6.95 9.62
C ASP A 389 23.11 -5.44 9.58
N VAL A 390 23.29 -4.84 8.40
CA VAL A 390 23.07 -3.40 8.18
C VAL A 390 22.50 -3.17 6.78
N ARG A 391 21.59 -2.21 6.65
CA ARG A 391 21.04 -1.82 5.35
C ARG A 391 21.79 -0.63 4.78
N LEU A 392 22.43 -0.82 3.63
CA LEU A 392 22.91 0.28 2.82
C LEU A 392 21.75 0.89 2.03
N VAL A 393 21.51 2.19 2.18
CA VAL A 393 20.43 2.91 1.47
C VAL A 393 20.95 4.09 0.65
N ASP A 394 20.26 4.41 -0.43
CA ASP A 394 20.47 5.61 -1.24
C ASP A 394 19.90 6.90 -0.60
N THR A 395 19.85 7.99 -1.36
CA THR A 395 19.29 9.27 -0.90
C THR A 395 18.43 9.93 -1.98
N ARG A 396 18.03 11.19 -1.74
CA ARG A 396 17.41 12.07 -2.75
C ARG A 396 18.43 12.88 -3.56
N LYS A 397 19.75 12.70 -3.33
CA LYS A 397 20.85 13.31 -4.10
C LYS A 397 21.02 12.58 -5.44
N THR A 398 20.00 12.70 -6.28
CA THR A 398 19.85 12.02 -7.57
C THR A 398 19.84 13.03 -8.70
N THR A 399 20.13 12.60 -9.91
CA THR A 399 19.96 13.41 -11.11
C THR A 399 18.49 13.88 -11.23
N PRO A 400 18.22 15.19 -11.40
CA PRO A 400 16.86 15.70 -11.53
C PRO A 400 16.08 14.98 -12.65
N GLY A 401 14.81 14.66 -12.40
CA GLY A 401 13.98 13.86 -13.32
C GLY A 401 14.32 12.36 -13.33
N TRP A 402 15.53 11.95 -13.00
CA TRP A 402 16.00 10.56 -13.12
C TRP A 402 15.89 9.71 -11.83
N ARG A 403 15.36 10.26 -10.75
CA ARG A 403 15.34 9.56 -9.44
C ARG A 403 14.81 8.12 -9.49
N VAL A 404 13.68 7.88 -10.16
CA VAL A 404 13.06 6.54 -10.29
C VAL A 404 14.04 5.52 -10.89
N LEU A 405 14.74 5.95 -11.95
CA LEU A 405 15.74 5.18 -12.70
C LEU A 405 16.99 4.90 -11.84
N GLU A 406 17.52 5.93 -11.19
CA GLU A 406 18.72 5.77 -10.38
C GLU A 406 18.46 4.91 -9.15
N LYS A 407 17.30 5.06 -8.50
CA LYS A 407 16.88 4.21 -7.38
C LYS A 407 16.57 2.78 -7.82
N TYR A 408 16.13 2.58 -9.07
CA TYR A 408 16.05 1.24 -9.66
C TYR A 408 17.44 0.61 -9.73
N ALA A 409 18.42 1.32 -10.30
CA ALA A 409 19.79 0.82 -10.41
C ALA A 409 20.44 0.53 -9.03
N VAL A 410 20.11 1.32 -8.00
CA VAL A 410 20.52 1.04 -6.60
C VAL A 410 20.01 -0.33 -6.13
N ARG A 411 18.73 -0.63 -6.38
CA ARG A 411 18.15 -1.94 -6.01
C ARG A 411 18.81 -3.09 -6.78
N VAL A 412 19.07 -2.91 -8.06
CA VAL A 412 19.78 -3.90 -8.90
C VAL A 412 21.20 -4.15 -8.39
N GLY A 413 21.88 -3.10 -7.94
CA GLY A 413 23.19 -3.18 -7.28
C GLY A 413 23.18 -3.87 -5.90
N GLY A 414 22.00 -4.16 -5.34
CA GLY A 414 21.84 -4.90 -4.09
C GLY A 414 21.65 -4.05 -2.82
N ALA A 415 21.58 -2.73 -2.95
CA ALA A 415 21.25 -1.83 -1.84
C ALA A 415 19.74 -1.57 -1.75
N PHE A 416 19.33 -0.80 -0.75
CA PHE A 416 17.93 -0.46 -0.48
C PHE A 416 17.64 1.01 -0.82
N ASN A 417 16.36 1.33 -0.97
CA ASN A 417 15.93 2.71 -1.21
C ASN A 417 15.54 3.36 0.11
N HIS A 418 16.10 4.53 0.42
CA HIS A 418 15.49 5.51 1.30
C HIS A 418 14.25 6.10 0.63
N ARG A 419 13.54 7.02 1.28
CA ARG A 419 12.36 7.69 0.71
C ARG A 419 12.63 8.23 -0.71
N MET A 420 11.69 7.96 -1.61
CA MET A 420 11.62 8.41 -2.99
C MET A 420 11.43 9.93 -3.11
N SER A 421 10.77 10.57 -2.14
CA SER A 421 10.31 11.95 -2.30
C SER A 421 10.14 12.71 -0.97
N LEU A 422 9.40 13.82 -0.98
CA LEU A 422 8.96 14.51 0.23
C LEU A 422 7.59 14.04 0.73
N PHE A 423 6.82 13.31 -0.10
CA PHE A 423 5.45 12.91 0.19
C PHE A 423 5.31 11.49 0.75
N ASP A 424 6.41 10.74 0.86
CA ASP A 424 6.44 9.32 1.20
C ASP A 424 7.16 9.01 2.53
N GLY A 425 7.66 10.03 3.23
CA GLY A 425 8.28 9.86 4.54
C GLY A 425 8.64 11.18 5.20
N VAL A 426 8.49 11.24 6.52
CA VAL A 426 8.86 12.41 7.32
C VAL A 426 10.33 12.30 7.70
N LEU A 427 11.12 13.31 7.34
CA LEU A 427 12.48 13.49 7.83
C LEU A 427 12.62 14.95 8.28
N ILE A 428 12.69 15.13 9.59
CA ILE A 428 12.89 16.42 10.24
C ILE A 428 14.40 16.69 10.28
N LYS A 429 14.82 17.72 9.55
CA LYS A 429 16.22 18.19 9.50
C LYS A 429 16.44 19.43 10.37
N ASP A 430 17.70 19.81 10.56
CA ASP A 430 18.18 21.06 11.17
C ASP A 430 17.25 22.28 10.96
N ASN A 431 16.90 22.59 9.71
CA ASN A 431 16.08 23.75 9.35
C ASN A 431 14.65 23.64 9.87
N HIS A 432 14.10 22.43 9.94
CA HIS A 432 12.76 22.18 10.46
C HIS A 432 12.73 22.30 11.99
N ILE A 433 13.80 21.85 12.65
CA ILE A 433 14.00 21.96 14.11
C ILE A 433 14.07 23.44 14.47
N ALA A 434 14.89 24.22 13.75
CA ALA A 434 15.04 25.65 13.96
C ALA A 434 13.72 26.42 13.83
N VAL A 435 12.93 26.15 12.78
CA VAL A 435 11.63 26.82 12.56
C VAL A 435 10.56 26.38 13.57
N SER A 436 10.66 25.16 14.10
CA SER A 436 9.68 24.63 15.05
C SER A 436 9.99 25.01 16.51
N GLY A 437 11.19 25.50 16.79
CA GLY A 437 11.65 25.82 18.14
C GLY A 437 12.10 24.61 18.96
N GLY A 438 12.55 23.54 18.30
CA GLY A 438 13.01 22.29 18.95
C GLY A 438 12.45 21.01 18.30
N ILE A 439 13.04 19.87 18.64
CA ILE A 439 12.65 18.55 18.10
C ILE A 439 11.28 18.17 18.64
N GLU A 440 11.04 18.34 19.94
CA GLU A 440 9.77 18.00 20.57
C GLU A 440 8.59 18.75 19.94
N ALA A 441 8.76 20.05 19.70
CA ALA A 441 7.75 20.87 19.06
C ALA A 441 7.47 20.43 17.62
N ALA A 442 8.53 20.13 16.85
CA ALA A 442 8.41 19.67 15.47
C ALA A 442 7.63 18.34 15.38
N VAL A 443 8.04 17.34 16.17
CA VAL A 443 7.45 16.00 16.16
C VAL A 443 5.99 16.04 16.63
N LYS A 444 5.67 16.74 17.73
CA LYS A 444 4.28 16.88 18.20
C LYS A 444 3.37 17.54 17.17
N LYS A 445 3.87 18.56 16.47
CA LYS A 445 3.11 19.26 15.42
C LYS A 445 2.83 18.36 14.23
N ILE A 446 3.80 17.56 13.82
CA ILE A 446 3.67 16.62 12.71
C ILE A 446 2.71 15.48 13.07
N ARG A 447 2.86 14.83 14.23
CA ARG A 447 2.00 13.71 14.65
C ARG A 447 0.51 14.04 14.69
N LYS A 448 0.15 15.30 14.99
CA LYS A 448 -1.25 15.76 14.97
C LYS A 448 -1.86 15.85 13.57
N LYS A 449 -1.04 15.88 12.51
CA LYS A 449 -1.45 16.17 11.14
C LYS A 449 -1.25 15.02 10.17
N ILE A 450 -0.25 14.18 10.39
CA ILE A 450 0.08 13.08 9.49
C ILE A 450 -0.69 11.81 9.83
N HIS A 451 -0.88 10.97 8.82
CA HIS A 451 -1.47 9.64 9.00
C HIS A 451 -0.57 8.76 9.89
N HIS A 452 -1.16 7.96 10.77
CA HIS A 452 -0.42 7.13 11.75
C HIS A 452 0.47 6.04 11.14
N LEU A 453 0.41 5.82 9.82
CA LEU A 453 1.26 4.87 9.09
C LEU A 453 2.59 5.46 8.62
N ILE A 454 2.79 6.78 8.74
CA ILE A 454 4.02 7.44 8.28
C ILE A 454 5.01 7.53 9.45
N LYS A 455 6.14 6.83 9.32
CA LYS A 455 7.26 6.93 10.27
C LYS A 455 7.88 8.33 10.26
N ILE A 456 8.32 8.77 11.43
CA ILE A 456 9.00 10.05 11.67
C ILE A 456 10.47 9.77 11.92
N GLU A 457 11.29 10.23 10.99
CA GLU A 457 12.74 10.27 11.11
C GLU A 457 13.20 11.67 11.54
N VAL A 458 14.18 11.74 12.44
CA VAL A 458 14.79 13.00 12.89
C VAL A 458 16.30 12.95 12.74
N GLU A 459 16.85 13.97 12.10
CA GLU A 459 18.29 14.21 12.01
C GLU A 459 18.80 14.88 13.29
N VAL A 460 19.84 14.31 13.89
CA VAL A 460 20.47 14.81 15.11
C VAL A 460 21.98 14.95 14.91
N THR A 461 22.53 16.00 15.50
CA THR A 461 23.96 16.35 15.42
C THR A 461 24.65 16.33 16.79
N SER A 462 23.88 16.20 17.89
CA SER A 462 24.38 16.19 19.26
C SER A 462 23.67 15.19 20.17
N PHE A 463 24.32 14.79 21.26
CA PHE A 463 23.70 13.92 22.28
C PHE A 463 22.51 14.57 23.00
N SER A 464 22.43 15.90 23.03
CA SER A 464 21.27 16.61 23.59
C SER A 464 20.05 16.40 22.70
N GLU A 465 20.21 16.62 21.40
CA GLU A 465 19.17 16.39 20.38
C GLU A 465 18.77 14.91 20.33
N LEU A 466 19.73 13.99 20.43
CA LEU A 466 19.48 12.56 20.52
C LEU A 466 18.53 12.21 21.68
N LYS A 467 18.83 12.72 22.88
CA LYS A 467 17.99 12.47 24.07
C LYS A 467 16.60 13.09 23.92
N GLU A 468 16.50 14.27 23.32
CA GLU A 468 15.22 14.92 23.04
C GLU A 468 14.38 14.08 22.06
N ALA A 469 14.98 13.62 20.95
CA ALA A 469 14.32 12.77 19.97
C ALA A 469 13.81 11.45 20.59
N LEU A 470 14.62 10.82 21.44
CA LEU A 470 14.24 9.60 22.16
C LEU A 470 13.10 9.82 23.16
N ASN A 471 13.12 10.92 23.91
CA ASN A 471 12.07 11.23 24.88
C ASN A 471 10.71 11.44 24.21
N VAL A 472 10.71 11.93 22.97
CA VAL A 472 9.50 12.13 22.18
C VAL A 472 9.11 10.85 21.42
N GLY A 473 9.98 9.85 21.39
CA GLY A 473 9.71 8.50 20.88
C GLY A 473 9.61 8.44 19.36
N VAL A 474 10.52 9.09 18.63
CA VAL A 474 10.56 9.06 17.15
C VAL A 474 10.89 7.65 16.62
N ASP A 475 10.47 7.35 15.39
CA ASP A 475 10.61 6.00 14.81
C ASP A 475 12.04 5.71 14.33
N VAL A 476 12.71 6.72 13.79
CA VAL A 476 14.06 6.63 13.21
C VAL A 476 14.88 7.85 13.65
N ILE A 477 16.14 7.62 14.01
CA ILE A 477 17.10 8.66 14.37
C ILE A 477 18.27 8.60 13.41
N MET A 478 18.50 9.68 12.67
CA MET A 478 19.65 9.85 11.79
C MET A 478 20.77 10.60 12.53
N LEU A 479 21.88 9.91 12.75
CA LEU A 479 23.12 10.47 13.30
C LEU A 479 23.91 11.13 12.15
N ASP A 480 23.81 12.46 12.02
CA ASP A 480 24.45 13.20 10.94
C ASP A 480 25.86 13.67 11.32
N ASN A 481 26.84 13.31 10.50
CA ASN A 481 28.24 13.73 10.62
C ASN A 481 28.88 13.47 12.01
N MET A 482 28.40 12.46 12.75
CA MET A 482 28.98 12.06 14.03
C MET A 482 30.22 11.18 13.82
N SER A 483 31.24 11.34 14.69
CA SER A 483 32.42 10.46 14.67
C SER A 483 32.06 9.03 15.08
N LEU A 484 32.89 8.06 14.68
CA LEU A 484 32.67 6.64 14.98
C LEU A 484 32.45 6.36 16.48
N GLU A 485 33.21 7.03 17.35
CA GLU A 485 33.06 6.89 18.81
C GLU A 485 31.73 7.48 19.30
N GLN A 486 31.29 8.59 18.72
CA GLN A 486 29.97 9.15 19.03
C GLN A 486 28.84 8.24 18.55
N VAL A 487 28.98 7.62 17.38
CA VAL A 487 27.98 6.67 16.85
C VAL A 487 27.85 5.46 17.79
N LYS A 488 28.96 4.84 18.21
CA LYS A 488 28.93 3.72 19.18
C LYS A 488 28.23 4.10 20.47
N GLU A 489 28.51 5.29 20.99
CA GLU A 489 27.86 5.76 22.22
C GLU A 489 26.38 6.09 22.00
N ALA A 490 26.01 6.66 20.86
CA ALA A 490 24.62 6.93 20.49
C ALA A 490 23.82 5.63 20.39
N VAL A 491 24.39 4.58 19.78
CA VAL A 491 23.75 3.25 19.69
C VAL A 491 23.42 2.70 21.08
N LYS A 492 24.36 2.80 22.04
CA LYS A 492 24.12 2.40 23.44
C LYS A 492 23.03 3.25 24.11
N ILE A 493 22.98 4.56 23.84
CA ILE A 493 21.97 5.45 24.41
C ILE A 493 20.58 5.14 23.85
N ILE A 494 20.49 4.83 22.56
CA ILE A 494 19.22 4.51 21.88
C ILE A 494 18.64 3.20 22.40
N ASP A 495 19.48 2.17 22.59
CA ASP A 495 19.12 0.89 23.22
C ASP A 495 17.86 0.25 22.60
N GLY A 496 17.82 0.19 21.27
CA GLY A 496 16.71 -0.41 20.51
C GLY A 496 15.39 0.37 20.51
N ARG A 497 15.35 1.58 21.08
CA ARG A 497 14.11 2.40 21.15
C ARG A 497 13.73 3.09 19.84
N ALA A 498 14.65 3.18 18.89
CA ALA A 498 14.44 3.74 17.56
C ALA A 498 15.38 3.05 16.56
N VAL A 499 15.00 3.04 15.28
CA VAL A 499 15.90 2.60 14.20
C VAL A 499 17.02 3.64 14.05
N ILE A 500 18.25 3.18 13.91
CA ILE A 500 19.44 4.02 13.87
C ILE A 500 19.96 4.10 12.44
N GLU A 501 19.93 5.29 11.87
CA GLU A 501 20.58 5.61 10.61
C GLU A 501 21.84 6.44 10.86
N THR A 502 22.93 6.12 10.17
CA THR A 502 24.10 7.01 10.09
C THR A 502 24.25 7.58 8.68
N SER A 503 24.58 8.87 8.64
CA SER A 503 24.71 9.65 7.40
C SER A 503 25.80 10.71 7.55
N GLY A 504 26.16 11.31 6.42
CA GLY A 504 27.15 12.39 6.37
C GLY A 504 28.54 11.91 5.97
N MET A 505 28.98 12.31 4.77
CA MET A 505 30.32 12.06 4.22
C MET A 505 30.84 10.60 4.30
N VAL A 506 29.93 9.61 4.35
CA VAL A 506 30.28 8.19 4.42
C VAL A 506 31.08 7.78 3.17
N THR A 507 32.33 7.38 3.40
CA THR A 507 33.17 6.81 2.34
C THR A 507 33.11 5.28 2.38
N LYS A 508 33.56 4.65 1.29
CA LYS A 508 33.62 3.18 1.19
C LYS A 508 34.45 2.55 2.32
N LYS A 509 35.49 3.24 2.80
CA LYS A 509 36.37 2.76 3.87
C LYS A 509 35.69 2.77 5.25
N ASP A 510 34.70 3.64 5.43
CA ASP A 510 34.01 3.80 6.72
C ASP A 510 32.91 2.73 6.92
N LEU A 511 32.45 2.09 5.83
CA LEU A 511 31.29 1.18 5.84
C LEU A 511 31.41 0.06 6.86
N LEU A 512 32.54 -0.65 6.88
CA LEU A 512 32.77 -1.75 7.81
C LEU A 512 32.78 -1.27 9.26
N LEU A 513 33.47 -0.16 9.53
CA LEU A 513 33.56 0.42 10.87
C LEU A 513 32.19 0.88 11.37
N LEU A 514 31.41 1.54 10.50
CA LEU A 514 30.06 1.98 10.83
C LEU A 514 29.12 0.79 11.05
N ALA A 515 29.17 -0.23 10.21
CA ALA A 515 28.37 -1.45 10.39
C ALA A 515 28.66 -2.13 11.74
N ASP A 516 29.93 -2.15 12.16
CA ASP A 516 30.36 -2.72 13.45
C ASP A 516 29.93 -1.90 14.68
N THR A 517 29.38 -0.70 14.49
CA THR A 517 28.83 0.07 15.61
C THR A 517 27.45 -0.43 16.06
N GLY A 518 26.75 -1.22 15.24
CA GLY A 518 25.40 -1.69 15.51
C GLY A 518 24.28 -0.75 15.03
N VAL A 519 24.57 0.13 14.06
CA VAL A 519 23.53 0.90 13.35
C VAL A 519 22.72 -0.02 12.42
N ASP A 520 21.43 0.28 12.25
CA ASP A 520 20.54 -0.48 11.37
C ASP A 520 20.71 -0.09 9.90
N ILE A 521 21.01 1.19 9.65
CA ILE A 521 21.01 1.80 8.31
C ILE A 521 22.25 2.68 8.13
N ILE A 522 22.89 2.55 6.97
CA ILE A 522 23.91 3.48 6.48
C ILE A 522 23.36 4.11 5.20
N SER A 523 23.20 5.43 5.16
CA SER A 523 22.79 6.14 3.95
C SER A 523 23.96 6.84 3.27
N SER A 524 24.02 6.71 1.94
CA SER A 524 25.08 7.36 1.16
C SER A 524 24.56 7.92 -0.16
N GLY A 525 24.81 9.21 -0.36
CA GLY A 525 24.57 9.86 -1.66
C GLY A 525 25.54 9.38 -2.74
N ALA A 526 26.73 8.92 -2.36
CA ALA A 526 27.77 8.51 -3.29
C ALA A 526 27.32 7.37 -4.21
N LEU A 527 26.34 6.57 -3.77
CA LEU A 527 25.74 5.49 -4.55
C LEU A 527 25.22 5.97 -5.91
N THR A 528 24.61 7.16 -5.96
CA THR A 528 24.02 7.73 -7.19
C THR A 528 24.88 8.83 -7.80
N HIS A 529 25.27 9.86 -7.03
CA HIS A 529 25.89 11.06 -7.62
C HIS A 529 27.40 10.94 -7.84
N GLN A 530 28.06 9.88 -7.38
CA GLN A 530 29.48 9.59 -7.68
C GLN A 530 29.66 8.39 -8.62
N ALA A 531 28.57 7.76 -9.06
CA ALA A 531 28.63 6.65 -9.99
C ALA A 531 29.13 7.11 -11.36
N LYS A 532 30.12 6.40 -11.91
CA LYS A 532 30.61 6.57 -13.28
C LYS A 532 29.83 5.66 -14.21
N SER A 533 29.43 6.15 -15.37
CA SER A 533 28.83 5.30 -16.41
C SER A 533 29.82 4.22 -16.85
N VAL A 534 29.30 3.04 -17.19
CA VAL A 534 30.11 1.94 -17.73
C VAL A 534 30.27 2.09 -19.24
N ASP A 535 31.24 1.40 -19.82
CA ASP A 535 31.44 1.39 -21.27
C ASP A 535 30.75 0.18 -21.93
N ILE A 536 29.91 0.48 -22.92
CA ILE A 536 29.10 -0.45 -23.71
C ILE A 536 29.04 0.09 -25.13
N SER A 537 29.22 -0.78 -26.13
CA SER A 537 29.07 -0.40 -27.54
C SER A 537 27.93 -1.18 -28.19
N MET A 538 27.23 -0.56 -29.14
CA MET A 538 26.42 -1.29 -30.11
C MET A 538 27.28 -1.61 -31.34
N ARG A 539 27.20 -2.85 -31.84
CA ARG A 539 27.85 -3.30 -33.09
C ARG A 539 26.76 -3.79 -34.04
N ILE A 540 26.70 -3.23 -35.24
CA ILE A 540 25.85 -3.70 -36.35
C ILE A 540 26.50 -4.90 -37.04
#